data_AF-A0A6N2C4G6-F1
#
_entry.id   AF-A0A6N2C4G6-F1
#
_cell.length_a   1.000
_cell.length_b   1.000
_cell.length_c   1.000
_cell.angle_alpha   90.00
_cell.angle_beta   90.00
_cell.angle_gamma   90.00
#
_symmetry.space_group_name_H-M   'P 1'
#
loop_
_entity.id
_entity.type
_entity.pdbx_description
1 polymer ?
#
loop_
_entity_poly.entity_id
_entity_poly.type
_entity_poly.pdbx_seq_one_letter_code
_entity_poly.pdbx_strand_id
1 'polypeptide(L)'
;MKSESSSQKHMKSSRFTVSTCSSLLMAFLFALSASFQFNDPDWYLWFPLYAMACLVNLVNGLTKIAKTTLLLGTILFLKVVIEDVCFLQGISGIWSFDMRERVVREKVGSGLVVLSMSIQLQKGNPNNTTLSNHVELGQSILVAIGYGFSFAFFLFSKPEMKF
;
A
#
# COMPACT_ATOMS: atom_id res chain seq x y z
N MET A 1 -34.68 -19.20 -12.53
CA MET A 1 -34.79 -17.74 -12.80
C MET A 1 -34.85 -16.84 -11.56
N LYS A 2 -35.68 -17.08 -10.52
CA LYS A 2 -35.71 -16.18 -9.34
C LYS A 2 -34.58 -16.42 -8.32
N SER A 3 -34.03 -17.63 -8.27
CA SER A 3 -32.88 -18.00 -7.41
C SER A 3 -31.55 -17.40 -7.89
N GLU A 4 -31.29 -17.39 -9.19
CA GLU A 4 -30.05 -16.84 -9.77
C GLU A 4 -29.95 -15.32 -9.60
N SER A 5 -31.09 -14.61 -9.68
CA SER A 5 -31.16 -13.17 -9.44
C SER A 5 -30.85 -12.80 -7.98
N SER A 6 -31.28 -13.63 -7.02
CA SER A 6 -30.99 -13.46 -5.59
C SER A 6 -29.51 -13.72 -5.28
N SER A 7 -28.94 -14.82 -5.80
CA SER A 7 -27.52 -15.12 -5.62
C SER A 7 -26.62 -14.07 -6.29
N GLN A 8 -26.98 -13.57 -7.48
CA GLN A 8 -26.23 -12.49 -8.11
C GLN A 8 -26.30 -11.18 -7.31
N LYS A 9 -27.46 -10.81 -6.75
CA LYS A 9 -27.59 -9.63 -5.89
C LYS A 9 -26.78 -9.74 -4.61
N HIS A 10 -26.86 -10.88 -3.92
CA HIS A 10 -26.10 -11.11 -2.68
C HIS A 10 -24.59 -11.09 -2.94
N MET A 11 -24.16 -11.70 -4.04
CA MET A 11 -22.75 -11.74 -4.45
C MET A 11 -22.22 -10.38 -4.95
N LYS A 12 -23.07 -9.51 -5.50
CA LYS A 12 -22.69 -8.12 -5.85
C LYS A 12 -22.61 -7.22 -4.62
N SER A 13 -23.56 -7.37 -3.70
CA SER A 13 -23.60 -6.61 -2.43
C SER A 13 -22.40 -6.95 -1.54
N SER A 14 -22.11 -8.24 -1.37
CA SER A 14 -20.95 -8.71 -0.59
C SER A 14 -19.61 -8.23 -1.19
N ARG A 15 -19.46 -8.27 -2.52
CA ARG A 15 -18.25 -7.77 -3.20
C ARG A 15 -18.03 -6.28 -3.00
N PHE A 16 -19.09 -5.48 -3.09
CA PHE A 16 -19.01 -4.04 -2.86
C PHE A 16 -18.60 -3.68 -1.42
N THR A 17 -19.07 -4.45 -0.43
CA THR A 17 -18.70 -4.27 0.98
C THR A 17 -17.25 -4.64 1.25
N VAL A 18 -16.76 -5.77 0.70
CA VAL A 18 -15.36 -6.21 0.87
C VAL A 18 -14.41 -5.22 0.21
N SER A 19 -14.69 -4.78 -1.02
CA SER A 19 -13.87 -3.82 -1.74
C SER A 19 -13.74 -2.48 -0.99
N THR A 20 -14.85 -1.98 -0.44
CA THR A 20 -14.87 -0.76 0.38
C THR A 20 -14.12 -0.95 1.69
N CYS A 21 -14.31 -2.09 2.37
CA CYS A 21 -13.59 -2.42 3.60
C CYS A 21 -12.08 -2.48 3.38
N SER A 22 -11.62 -3.18 2.33
CA SER A 22 -10.20 -3.25 1.96
C SER A 22 -9.61 -1.87 1.64
N SER A 23 -10.38 -0.99 0.98
CA SER A 23 -9.98 0.40 0.73
C SER A 23 -9.79 1.19 2.03
N LEU A 24 -10.73 1.08 2.97
CA LEU A 24 -10.66 1.74 4.26
C LEU A 24 -9.50 1.22 5.11
N LEU A 25 -9.28 -0.09 5.12
CA LEU A 25 -8.17 -0.71 5.84
C LEU A 25 -6.81 -0.26 5.28
N MET A 26 -6.66 -0.14 3.96
CA MET A 26 -5.46 0.45 3.36
C MET A 26 -5.28 1.92 3.72
N ALA A 27 -6.37 2.71 3.67
CA ALA A 27 -6.33 4.11 4.04
C ALA A 27 -5.87 4.29 5.51
N PHE A 28 -6.41 3.48 6.42
CA PHE A 28 -6.01 3.47 7.82
C PHE A 28 -4.54 3.10 8.00
N LEU A 29 -4.06 2.08 7.29
CA LEU A 29 -2.66 1.68 7.32
C LEU A 29 -1.74 2.83 6.86
N PHE A 30 -2.08 3.53 5.77
CA PHE A 30 -1.30 4.67 5.31
C PHE A 30 -1.40 5.88 6.25
N ALA A 31 -2.54 6.12 6.90
CA ALA A 31 -2.68 7.16 7.90
C ALA A 31 -1.79 6.88 9.13
N LEU A 32 -1.73 5.63 9.57
CA LEU A 32 -0.80 5.21 10.62
C LEU A 32 0.67 5.37 10.18
N SER A 33 1.02 4.92 8.97
CA SER A 33 2.37 5.12 8.42
C SER A 33 2.75 6.61 8.38
N ALA A 34 1.85 7.48 7.91
CA ALA A 34 2.07 8.93 7.91
C ALA A 34 2.30 9.49 9.32
N SER A 35 1.59 8.97 10.32
CA SER A 35 1.70 9.42 11.71
C SER A 35 3.05 9.06 12.32
N PHE A 36 3.56 7.85 12.06
CA PHE A 36 4.88 7.44 12.55
C PHE A 36 6.04 8.17 11.87
N GLN A 37 5.79 8.71 10.68
CA GLN A 37 6.81 9.37 9.88
C GLN A 37 7.28 10.71 10.45
N PHE A 38 6.52 11.35 11.34
CA PHE A 38 6.92 12.62 11.95
C PHE A 38 8.17 12.51 12.83
N ASN A 39 8.52 11.31 13.29
CA ASN A 39 9.74 11.09 14.05
C ASN A 39 10.99 10.90 13.18
N ASP A 40 10.84 10.90 11.86
CA ASP A 40 11.95 10.66 10.93
C ASP A 40 12.58 11.97 10.42
N PRO A 41 13.92 12.02 10.21
CA PRO A 41 14.60 13.19 9.66
C PRO A 41 14.05 13.62 8.29
N ASP A 42 13.57 12.68 7.47
CA ASP A 42 13.06 12.93 6.12
C ASP A 42 11.53 13.00 6.05
N TRP A 43 10.86 13.31 7.16
CA TRP A 43 9.40 13.27 7.27
C TRP A 43 8.67 14.04 6.16
N TYR A 44 9.26 15.13 5.65
CA TYR A 44 8.69 16.00 4.62
C TYR A 44 8.50 15.33 3.26
N LEU A 45 9.22 14.24 2.94
CA LEU A 45 9.01 13.46 1.71
C LEU A 45 7.95 12.38 1.89
N TRP A 46 8.04 11.70 3.02
CA TRP A 46 7.28 10.49 3.31
C TRP A 46 5.86 10.80 3.80
N PHE A 47 5.69 11.85 4.60
CA PHE A 47 4.37 12.25 5.09
C PHE A 47 3.41 12.61 3.93
N PRO A 48 3.78 13.47 2.96
CA PRO A 48 2.91 13.75 1.82
C PRO A 48 2.61 12.50 0.98
N LEU A 49 3.57 11.59 0.82
CA LEU A 49 3.37 10.34 0.10
C LEU A 49 2.24 9.51 0.75
N TYR A 50 2.36 9.22 2.05
CA TYR A 50 1.38 8.40 2.76
C TYR A 50 0.05 9.12 2.95
N ALA A 51 0.04 10.42 3.19
CA ALA A 51 -1.19 11.20 3.30
C ALA A 51 -2.00 11.19 2.00
N MET A 52 -1.33 11.34 0.85
CA MET A 52 -2.01 11.29 -0.44
C MET A 52 -2.45 9.87 -0.80
N ALA A 53 -1.67 8.84 -0.43
CA ALA A 53 -2.06 7.45 -0.58
C ALA A 53 -3.31 7.10 0.29
N CYS A 54 -3.39 7.65 1.50
CA CYS A 54 -4.58 7.56 2.35
C CYS A 54 -5.78 8.23 1.67
N LEU A 55 -5.62 9.46 1.16
CA LEU A 55 -6.70 10.20 0.51
C LEU A 55 -7.27 9.45 -0.70
N VAL A 56 -6.42 8.88 -1.55
CA VAL A 56 -6.85 8.09 -2.72
C VAL A 56 -7.59 6.82 -2.32
N ASN A 57 -7.19 6.17 -1.22
CA ASN A 57 -7.90 4.99 -0.73
C ASN A 57 -9.22 5.31 -0.02
N LEU A 58 -9.36 6.52 0.52
CA LEU A 58 -10.60 6.99 1.14
C LEU A 58 -11.61 7.50 0.11
N VAL A 59 -11.13 8.22 -0.91
CA VAL A 59 -11.97 8.89 -1.92
C VAL A 59 -11.76 8.24 -3.28
N ASN A 60 -12.73 7.42 -3.69
CA ASN A 60 -12.75 6.82 -5.01
C ASN A 60 -12.85 7.90 -6.10
N GLY A 61 -12.11 7.73 -7.20
CA GLY A 61 -12.20 8.60 -8.39
C GLY A 61 -11.15 9.71 -8.48
N LEU A 62 -10.23 9.83 -7.52
CA LEU A 62 -9.13 10.80 -7.54
C LEU A 62 -7.96 10.36 -8.45
N THR A 63 -8.25 10.08 -9.72
CA THR A 63 -7.26 9.50 -10.67
C THR A 63 -6.02 10.36 -10.90
N LYS A 64 -6.18 11.69 -10.92
CA LYS A 64 -5.04 12.62 -11.07
C LYS A 64 -4.10 12.54 -9.86
N ILE A 65 -4.67 12.57 -8.65
CA ILE A 65 -3.91 12.46 -7.41
C ILE A 65 -3.25 11.09 -7.33
N ALA A 66 -3.98 10.02 -7.65
CA ALA A 66 -3.43 8.66 -7.67
C ALA A 66 -2.22 8.52 -8.62
N LYS A 67 -2.26 9.15 -9.80
CA LYS A 67 -1.10 9.19 -10.72
C LYS A 67 0.09 9.96 -10.14
N THR A 68 -0.16 11.13 -9.55
CA THR A 68 0.88 11.92 -8.91
C THR A 68 1.51 11.19 -7.71
N THR A 69 0.68 10.56 -6.86
CA THR A 69 1.13 9.74 -5.73
C THR A 69 1.88 8.51 -6.20
N LEU A 70 1.45 7.85 -7.28
CA LEU A 70 2.17 6.74 -7.88
C LEU A 70 3.56 7.17 -8.37
N LEU A 71 3.65 8.30 -9.06
CA LEU A 71 4.92 8.86 -9.53
C LEU A 71 5.83 9.18 -8.34
N LEU A 72 5.33 9.90 -7.34
CA LEU A 72 6.08 10.23 -6.13
C LEU A 72 6.55 8.97 -5.39
N GLY A 73 5.68 7.98 -5.23
CA GLY A 73 6.00 6.71 -4.60
C GLY A 73 7.05 5.92 -5.36
N THR A 74 7.02 5.96 -6.69
CA THR A 74 8.03 5.32 -7.54
C THR A 74 9.39 6.01 -7.41
N ILE A 75 9.42 7.36 -7.39
CA ILE A 75 10.65 8.13 -7.19
C ILE A 75 11.26 7.82 -5.82
N LEU A 76 10.45 7.84 -4.75
CA LEU A 76 10.92 7.55 -3.40
C LEU A 76 11.35 6.08 -3.23
N PHE A 77 10.64 5.14 -3.85
CA PHE A 77 11.07 3.74 -3.91
C PHE A 77 12.44 3.61 -4.58
N LEU A 78 12.65 4.28 -5.72
CA LEU A 78 13.93 4.28 -6.41
C LEU A 78 15.05 4.92 -5.57
N LYS A 79 14.77 6.04 -4.87
CA LYS A 79 15.71 6.65 -3.91
C LYS A 79 16.18 5.62 -2.89
N VAL A 80 15.24 4.92 -2.24
CA VAL A 80 15.58 3.94 -1.20
C VAL A 80 16.35 2.77 -1.77
N VAL A 81 15.99 2.27 -2.96
CA VAL A 81 16.73 1.19 -3.64
C VAL A 81 18.16 1.63 -3.95
N ILE A 82 18.37 2.86 -4.41
CA ILE A 82 19.72 3.40 -4.67
C ILE A 82 20.50 3.51 -3.37
N GLU A 83 19.88 3.98 -2.29
CA GLU A 83 20.54 4.08 -0.97
C GLU A 83 20.98 2.71 -0.44
N ASP A 84 20.10 1.72 -0.54
CA ASP A 84 20.34 0.33 -0.14
C ASP A 84 21.52 -0.28 -0.93
N VAL A 85 21.51 -0.11 -2.25
CA VAL A 85 22.51 -0.68 -3.17
C VAL A 85 23.85 0.05 -3.10
N CYS A 86 23.86 1.38 -3.06
CA CYS A 86 25.08 2.18 -3.15
C CYS A 86 25.78 2.42 -1.81
N PHE A 87 25.04 2.52 -0.69
CA PHE A 87 25.61 3.04 0.57
C PHE A 87 25.73 2.01 1.70
N LEU A 88 24.88 0.99 1.76
CA LEU A 88 24.76 0.14 2.95
C LEU A 88 25.31 -1.28 2.79
N GLN A 89 24.87 -2.04 1.77
CA GLN A 89 25.14 -3.50 1.73
C GLN A 89 25.31 -4.12 0.33
N GLY A 90 25.30 -3.35 -0.76
CA GLY A 90 25.36 -3.89 -2.12
C GLY A 90 24.11 -4.72 -2.48
N ILE A 91 24.23 -5.68 -3.42
CA ILE A 91 23.08 -6.49 -3.91
C ILE A 91 22.42 -7.31 -2.77
N SER A 92 23.17 -7.66 -1.73
CA SER A 92 22.63 -8.38 -0.57
C SER A 92 21.62 -7.55 0.25
N GLY A 93 21.74 -6.22 0.27
CA GLY A 93 20.79 -5.32 0.92
C GLY A 93 19.40 -5.35 0.27
N ILE A 94 19.35 -5.55 -1.06
CA ILE A 94 18.10 -5.67 -1.81
C ILE A 94 17.25 -6.83 -1.27
N TRP A 95 17.90 -7.96 -0.93
CA TRP A 95 17.26 -9.15 -0.37
C TRP A 95 17.16 -9.13 1.16
N SER A 96 17.84 -8.18 1.83
CA SER A 96 17.71 -7.99 3.26
C SER A 96 16.30 -7.53 3.59
N PHE A 97 15.65 -8.33 4.44
CA PHE A 97 14.32 -8.05 4.95
C PHE A 97 14.36 -7.74 6.46
N ASP A 98 15.51 -7.27 6.96
CA ASP A 98 15.63 -6.85 8.35
C ASP A 98 14.91 -5.53 8.57
N MET A 99 13.66 -5.62 8.99
CA MET A 99 12.79 -4.47 9.28
C MET A 99 13.32 -3.55 10.41
N ARG A 100 14.40 -3.94 11.11
CA ARG A 100 15.11 -3.03 12.02
C ARG A 100 15.79 -1.90 11.28
N GLU A 101 16.24 -2.14 10.05
CA GLU A 101 16.87 -1.12 9.22
C GLU A 101 15.81 -0.18 8.66
N ARG A 102 16.07 1.12 8.79
CA ARG A 102 15.20 2.19 8.27
C ARG A 102 14.92 2.01 6.76
N VAL A 103 15.96 1.74 5.98
CA VAL A 103 15.89 1.60 4.51
C VAL A 103 14.95 0.47 4.09
N VAL A 104 14.95 -0.66 4.81
CA VAL A 104 14.02 -1.77 4.53
C VAL A 104 12.57 -1.36 4.76
N ARG A 105 12.28 -0.64 5.86
CA ARG A 105 10.92 -0.15 6.14
C ARG A 105 10.45 0.86 5.10
N GLU A 106 11.32 1.79 4.70
CA GLU A 106 11.02 2.78 3.66
C GLU A 106 10.78 2.10 2.29
N LYS A 107 11.55 1.06 1.96
CA LYS A 107 11.42 0.25 0.73
C LYS A 107 10.08 -0.49 0.70
N VAL A 108 9.72 -1.15 1.80
CA VAL A 108 8.44 -1.87 1.92
C VAL A 108 7.26 -0.90 1.89
N GLY A 109 7.35 0.22 2.63
CA GLY A 109 6.29 1.21 2.70
C GLY A 109 6.01 1.91 1.37
N SER A 110 7.05 2.40 0.68
CA SER A 110 6.90 2.97 -0.68
C SER A 110 6.42 1.94 -1.70
N GLY A 111 6.89 0.70 -1.62
CA GLY A 111 6.41 -0.40 -2.46
C GLY A 111 4.91 -0.67 -2.28
N LEU A 112 4.42 -0.69 -1.04
CA LEU A 112 2.99 -0.82 -0.74
C LEU A 112 2.17 0.34 -1.32
N VAL A 113 2.67 1.57 -1.28
CA VAL A 113 2.01 2.73 -1.90
C VAL A 113 1.92 2.56 -3.42
N VAL A 114 3.03 2.19 -4.08
CA VAL A 114 3.06 1.98 -5.54
C VAL A 114 2.07 0.90 -5.97
N LEU A 115 2.04 -0.23 -5.27
CA LEU A 115 1.09 -1.33 -5.55
C LEU A 115 -0.36 -0.89 -5.31
N SER A 116 -0.64 -0.20 -4.20
CA SER A 116 -1.98 0.29 -3.87
C SER A 116 -2.50 1.27 -4.93
N MET A 117 -1.69 2.26 -5.32
CA MET A 117 -2.08 3.25 -6.33
C MET A 117 -2.27 2.59 -7.71
N SER A 118 -1.43 1.61 -8.07
CA SER A 118 -1.55 0.86 -9.33
C SER A 118 -2.89 0.11 -9.41
N ILE A 119 -3.28 -0.56 -8.32
CA ILE A 119 -4.57 -1.28 -8.22
C ILE A 119 -5.73 -0.29 -8.29
N GLN A 120 -5.65 0.85 -7.59
CA GLN A 120 -6.70 1.88 -7.58
C GLN A 120 -6.90 2.52 -8.97
N LEU A 121 -5.82 2.74 -9.73
CA LEU A 121 -5.91 3.24 -11.11
C LEU A 121 -6.53 2.20 -12.06
N GLN A 122 -6.26 0.92 -11.86
CA GLN A 122 -6.89 -0.16 -12.62
C GLN A 122 -8.39 -0.27 -12.30
N LYS A 123 -8.78 -0.10 -11.03
CA LYS A 123 -10.18 -0.09 -10.57
C LYS A 123 -11.00 1.02 -11.22
N GLY A 124 -10.40 2.19 -11.42
CA GLY A 124 -11.05 3.35 -12.05
C GLY A 124 -11.22 3.24 -13.57
N ASN A 125 -10.69 2.19 -14.22
CA ASN A 125 -10.79 2.02 -15.67
C ASN A 125 -12.03 1.17 -16.05
N PRO A 126 -13.05 1.75 -16.71
CA PRO A 126 -14.32 1.06 -16.99
C PRO A 126 -14.23 -0.02 -18.07
N ASN A 127 -13.12 -0.11 -18.81
CA ASN A 127 -13.02 -0.96 -20.01
C ASN A 127 -12.76 -2.45 -19.76
N ASN A 128 -12.64 -2.91 -18.50
CA ASN A 128 -12.26 -4.31 -18.21
C ASN A 128 -13.01 -4.88 -16.98
N THR A 129 -14.22 -5.39 -17.22
CA THR A 129 -15.08 -5.97 -16.16
C THR A 129 -14.55 -7.29 -15.58
N THR A 130 -13.75 -8.06 -16.33
CA THR A 130 -13.03 -9.25 -15.83
C THR A 130 -11.90 -8.87 -14.88
N LEU A 131 -11.25 -7.73 -15.10
CA LEU A 131 -10.15 -7.22 -14.27
C LEU A 131 -10.64 -6.76 -12.90
N SER A 132 -11.91 -6.35 -12.76
CA SER A 132 -12.49 -5.91 -11.49
C SER A 132 -12.38 -6.95 -10.38
N ASN A 133 -12.65 -8.24 -10.66
CA ASN A 133 -12.52 -9.29 -9.64
C ASN A 133 -11.05 -9.50 -9.22
N HIS A 134 -10.11 -9.42 -10.19
CA HIS A 134 -8.67 -9.54 -9.91
C HIS A 134 -8.14 -8.34 -9.13
N VAL A 135 -8.64 -7.13 -9.40
CA VAL A 135 -8.31 -5.89 -8.69
C VAL A 135 -8.80 -5.95 -7.25
N GLU A 136 -10.02 -6.42 -7.00
CA GLU A 136 -10.55 -6.59 -5.64
C GLU A 136 -9.77 -7.64 -4.83
N LEU A 137 -9.42 -8.76 -5.48
CA LEU A 137 -8.57 -9.78 -4.87
C LEU A 137 -7.17 -9.22 -4.56
N GLY A 138 -6.54 -8.54 -5.53
CA GLY A 138 -5.24 -7.92 -5.36
C GLY A 138 -5.22 -6.90 -4.24
N GLN A 139 -6.28 -6.09 -4.12
CA GLN A 139 -6.41 -5.12 -3.05
C GLN A 139 -6.53 -5.80 -1.68
N SER A 140 -7.30 -6.89 -1.58
CA SER A 140 -7.47 -7.65 -0.33
C SER A 140 -6.19 -8.38 0.08
N ILE A 141 -5.46 -8.95 -0.88
CA ILE A 141 -4.13 -9.53 -0.64
C ILE A 141 -3.16 -8.46 -0.16
N LEU A 142 -3.18 -7.27 -0.77
CA LEU A 142 -2.29 -6.17 -0.37
C LEU A 142 -2.55 -5.71 1.06
N VAL A 143 -3.81 -5.62 1.48
CA VAL A 143 -4.19 -5.35 2.88
C VAL A 143 -3.64 -6.45 3.80
N ALA A 144 -3.88 -7.72 3.47
CA ALA A 144 -3.40 -8.84 4.28
C ALA A 144 -1.87 -8.82 4.44
N ILE A 145 -1.14 -8.50 3.38
CA ILE A 145 0.31 -8.35 3.40
C ILE A 145 0.73 -7.16 4.27
N GLY A 146 0.12 -5.98 4.10
CA GLY A 146 0.46 -4.78 4.86
C GLY A 146 0.25 -4.93 6.36
N TYR A 147 -0.90 -5.47 6.77
CA TYR A 147 -1.19 -5.76 8.18
C TYR A 147 -0.34 -6.93 8.70
N GLY A 148 -0.12 -7.96 7.88
CA GLY A 148 0.74 -9.08 8.22
C GLY A 148 2.17 -8.65 8.53
N PHE A 149 2.75 -7.76 7.72
CA PHE A 149 4.07 -7.18 8.00
C PHE A 149 4.07 -6.32 9.25
N SER A 150 3.03 -5.50 9.45
CA SER A 150 2.91 -4.66 10.66
C SER A 150 2.84 -5.52 11.93
N PHE A 151 2.08 -6.62 11.89
CA PHE A 151 1.94 -7.56 12.99
C PHE A 151 3.22 -8.38 13.23
N ALA A 152 3.85 -8.89 12.17
CA ALA A 152 5.13 -9.59 12.27
C ALA A 152 6.21 -8.69 12.87
N PHE A 153 6.27 -7.43 12.46
CA PHE A 153 7.18 -6.45 13.06
C PHE A 153 6.90 -6.30 14.55
N PHE A 154 5.65 -6.13 14.97
CA PHE A 154 5.31 -5.99 16.39
C PHE A 154 5.69 -7.23 17.23
N LEU A 155 5.54 -8.44 16.68
CA LEU A 155 5.86 -9.68 17.39
C LEU A 155 7.36 -10.01 17.44
N PHE A 156 8.10 -9.71 16.37
CA PHE A 156 9.49 -10.15 16.21
C PHE A 156 10.53 -9.05 16.47
N SER A 157 10.13 -7.78 16.49
CA SER A 157 11.04 -6.69 16.81
C SER A 157 11.36 -6.64 18.30
N LYS A 158 12.60 -7.00 18.65
CA LYS A 158 13.22 -6.65 19.94
C LYS A 158 13.38 -5.12 20.03
N PRO A 159 13.38 -4.50 21.24
CA PRO A 159 13.30 -3.04 21.42
C PRO A 159 14.46 -2.22 20.85
N GLU A 160 15.52 -2.84 20.33
CA GLU A 160 16.67 -2.12 19.78
C GLU A 160 16.50 -1.89 18.27
N MET A 161 15.93 -0.73 17.92
CA MET A 161 15.89 -0.23 16.55
C MET A 161 17.23 0.42 16.19
N LYS A 162 17.78 0.05 15.03
CA LYS A 162 18.97 0.71 14.46
C LYS A 162 18.49 1.95 13.71
N PHE A 163 18.94 3.12 14.17
CA PHE A 163 18.68 4.42 13.54
C PHE A 163 19.73 4.70 12.46
#